data_AF-A0A8S3X4H8-F1
#
_entry.id   AF-A0A8S3X4H8-F1
#
_cell.length_a   1.000
_cell.length_b   1.000
_cell.length_c   1.000
_cell.angle_alpha   90.00
_cell.angle_beta   90.00
_cell.angle_gamma   90.00
#
_symmetry.space_group_name_H-M   'P 1'
#
loop_
_entity.id
_entity.type
_entity.pdbx_description
1 polymer ?
#
loop_
_entity_poly.entity_id
_entity_poly.type
_entity_poly.pdbx_seq_one_letter_code
_entity_poly.pdbx_strand_id
1 'polypeptide(L)'
;MFHQRLKEGLPQLVKNREVLAIFNTQAQAEEEKLKNDLLAIRPVSPTNYCARFGSYQTLGTLRRSICNTQAGDGEPIEGPRCVHGPEAWLEGLRQKGWTLATILIVLLAAHRCDTTASLLGQGDNQVIVLRIPSQRYVQERKLTPDEYTKQFLRVLEDICTASGIVIKVPESWRFRRLLEYGRRYYLDGVQVSGALKKASRFTSEANQTIHTTNALIAGLFSSGTSVEGDDETPLPAYMMTVFEAARVLWKRHAEH
;
A
#
# COMPACT_ATOMS: atom_id res chain seq x y z
N MET A 1 0.09 -33.52 14.59
CA MET A 1 -0.21 -34.22 13.31
C MET A 1 -0.08 -33.31 12.07
N PHE A 2 -0.67 -32.11 12.03
CA PHE A 2 -0.52 -31.14 10.92
C PHE A 2 0.94 -30.69 10.67
N HIS A 3 1.68 -30.41 11.73
CA HIS A 3 3.08 -29.96 11.68
C HIS A 3 4.03 -31.02 11.06
N GLN A 4 3.72 -32.30 11.23
CA GLN A 4 4.52 -33.42 10.72
C GLN A 4 4.28 -33.63 9.22
N ARG A 5 3.02 -33.53 8.79
CA ARG A 5 2.63 -33.57 7.36
C ARG A 5 3.17 -32.38 6.56
N LEU A 6 3.27 -31.19 7.18
CA LEU A 6 3.90 -30.01 6.57
C LEU A 6 5.41 -30.19 6.40
N LYS A 7 6.09 -30.73 7.41
CA LYS A 7 7.53 -31.06 7.35
C LYS A 7 7.86 -32.09 6.27
N GLU A 8 6.99 -33.07 6.08
CA GLU A 8 7.18 -34.14 5.07
C GLU A 8 6.85 -33.67 3.64
N GLY A 9 5.89 -32.75 3.47
CA GLY A 9 5.44 -32.27 2.16
C GLY A 9 6.24 -31.09 1.58
N LEU A 10 6.82 -30.22 2.42
CA LEU A 10 7.55 -29.03 1.98
C LEU A 10 8.75 -29.31 1.05
N PRO A 11 9.60 -30.33 1.32
CA PRO A 11 10.76 -30.63 0.48
C PRO A 11 10.40 -31.05 -0.95
N GLN A 12 9.19 -31.59 -1.16
CA GLN A 12 8.70 -31.98 -2.48
C GLN A 12 8.07 -30.79 -3.24
N LEU A 13 7.60 -29.77 -2.53
CA LEU A 13 6.88 -28.60 -3.09
C LEU A 13 7.79 -27.42 -3.42
N VAL A 14 8.96 -27.30 -2.77
CA VAL A 14 9.90 -26.19 -2.95
C VAL A 14 11.09 -26.64 -3.81
N LYS A 15 11.06 -26.35 -5.12
CA LYS A 15 12.17 -26.64 -6.05
C LYS A 15 13.38 -25.71 -5.91
N ASN A 16 13.26 -24.62 -5.16
CA ASN A 16 14.32 -23.64 -5.01
C ASN A 16 15.21 -23.98 -3.80
N ARG A 17 16.45 -24.40 -4.07
CA ARG A 17 17.43 -24.81 -3.04
C ARG A 17 17.74 -23.70 -2.03
N GLU A 18 17.61 -22.44 -2.43
CA GLU A 18 17.81 -21.28 -1.55
C GLU A 18 16.67 -21.11 -0.54
N VAL A 19 15.44 -21.47 -0.93
CA VAL A 19 14.26 -21.39 -0.06
C VAL A 19 14.22 -22.58 0.92
N LEU A 20 14.74 -23.74 0.54
CA LEU A 20 14.92 -24.88 1.46
C LEU A 20 15.91 -24.57 2.59
N ALA A 21 16.93 -23.74 2.34
CA ALA A 21 17.86 -23.29 3.38
C ALA A 21 17.18 -22.39 4.43
N ILE A 22 16.10 -21.70 4.05
CA ILE A 22 15.24 -20.88 4.93
C ILE A 22 14.27 -21.76 5.74
N PHE A 23 14.23 -23.09 5.59
CA PHE A 23 13.38 -23.97 6.41
C PHE A 23 14.18 -24.87 7.37
N ASN A 24 15.47 -24.58 7.57
CA ASN A 24 16.31 -25.26 8.55
C ASN A 24 15.83 -25.00 10.00
N THR A 25 16.30 -25.77 10.97
CA THR A 25 16.05 -25.57 12.42
C THR A 25 16.38 -24.14 12.86
N GLN A 26 17.33 -23.50 12.18
CA GLN A 26 17.71 -22.11 12.36
C GLN A 26 16.58 -21.13 11.99
N ALA A 27 15.80 -21.42 10.95
CA ALA A 27 14.65 -20.61 10.56
C ALA A 27 13.44 -20.84 11.45
N GLN A 28 13.26 -22.05 12.02
CA GLN A 28 12.25 -22.27 13.06
C GLN A 28 12.60 -21.48 14.34
N ALA A 29 13.89 -21.40 14.68
CA ALA A 29 14.38 -20.56 15.76
C ALA A 29 14.25 -19.05 15.44
N GLU A 30 14.49 -18.64 14.20
CA GLU A 30 14.27 -17.26 13.75
C GLU A 30 12.78 -16.90 13.62
N GLU A 31 11.90 -17.86 13.30
CA GLU A 31 10.45 -17.70 13.28
C GLU A 31 9.91 -17.53 14.70
N GLU A 32 10.34 -18.35 15.65
CA GLU A 32 10.02 -18.15 17.08
C GLU A 32 10.63 -16.86 17.62
N LYS A 33 11.84 -16.49 17.19
CA LYS A 33 12.44 -15.20 17.54
C LYS A 33 11.66 -14.03 16.95
N LEU A 34 11.29 -14.09 15.67
CA LEU A 34 10.49 -13.07 14.99
C LEU A 34 9.10 -12.95 15.60
N LYS A 35 8.48 -14.08 15.95
CA LYS A 35 7.20 -14.13 16.66
C LYS A 35 7.32 -13.51 18.04
N ASN A 36 8.38 -13.83 18.80
CA ASN A 36 8.64 -13.21 20.10
C ASN A 36 8.98 -11.72 19.96
N ASP A 37 9.69 -11.31 18.91
CA ASP A 37 9.98 -9.90 18.60
C ASP A 37 8.69 -9.15 18.22
N LEU A 38 7.85 -9.73 17.37
CA LEU A 38 6.54 -9.19 16.96
C LEU A 38 5.58 -9.09 18.16
N LEU A 39 5.58 -10.07 19.05
CA LEU A 39 4.79 -10.06 20.29
C LEU A 39 5.38 -9.13 21.36
N ALA A 40 6.68 -8.87 21.33
CA ALA A 40 7.37 -7.92 22.21
C ALA A 40 7.29 -6.47 21.70
N ILE A 41 6.91 -6.25 20.44
CA ILE A 41 6.63 -4.94 19.87
C ILE A 41 5.34 -4.40 20.51
N ARG A 42 5.52 -3.67 21.60
CA ARG A 42 4.46 -2.80 22.14
C ARG A 42 4.35 -1.54 21.27
N PRO A 43 3.15 -0.95 21.12
CA PRO A 43 3.04 0.43 20.68
C PRO A 43 3.91 1.27 21.62
N VAL A 44 5.03 1.77 21.11
CA VAL A 44 5.82 2.70 21.90
C VAL A 44 5.04 3.99 21.87
N SER A 45 4.36 4.31 22.97
CA SER A 45 3.77 5.63 23.11
C SER A 45 4.89 6.66 22.84
N PRO A 46 4.62 7.73 22.08
CA PRO A 46 5.61 8.78 21.83
C PRO A 46 6.26 9.32 23.12
N THR A 47 5.56 9.20 24.25
CA THR A 47 6.00 9.54 25.60
C THR A 47 7.21 8.71 26.05
N ASN A 48 7.24 7.40 25.76
CA ASN A 48 8.32 6.51 26.18
C ASN A 48 9.59 6.61 25.31
N TYR A 49 9.46 7.14 24.08
CA TYR A 49 10.62 7.37 23.21
C TYR A 49 11.46 8.57 23.70
N CYS A 50 10.80 9.60 24.24
CA CYS A 50 11.44 10.81 24.76
C CYS A 50 12.26 10.55 26.04
N ALA A 51 11.85 9.58 26.86
CA ALA A 51 12.56 9.23 28.10
C ALA A 51 13.83 8.38 27.87
N ARG A 52 13.93 7.69 26.73
CA ARG A 52 15.02 6.72 26.47
C ARG A 52 16.13 7.25 25.56
N PHE A 53 15.84 8.26 24.76
CA PHE A 53 16.81 8.92 23.89
C PHE A 53 16.71 10.42 24.12
N GLY A 54 17.69 10.96 24.85
CA GLY A 54 17.70 12.34 25.30
C GLY A 54 17.44 13.37 24.18
N SER A 55 16.59 14.34 24.54
CA SER A 55 16.46 15.67 23.95
C SER A 55 16.34 15.77 22.41
N TYR A 56 15.10 15.81 21.92
CA TYR A 56 14.77 16.62 20.74
C TYR A 56 13.84 17.76 21.18
N GLN A 57 14.44 18.95 21.37
CA GLN A 57 13.75 20.22 21.67
C GLN A 57 12.70 20.62 20.60
N THR A 58 12.64 19.93 19.46
CA THR A 58 11.71 20.19 18.35
C THR A 58 10.31 19.60 18.54
N LEU A 59 10.10 18.65 19.46
CA LEU A 59 8.76 18.10 19.77
C LEU A 59 7.91 19.04 20.64
N GLY A 60 8.56 19.90 21.43
CA GLY A 60 7.90 20.88 22.29
C GLY A 60 7.19 22.01 21.52
N THR A 61 7.57 22.24 20.27
CA THR A 61 6.96 23.27 19.42
C THR A 61 5.77 22.72 18.63
N LEU A 62 5.84 21.46 18.18
CA LEU A 62 4.72 20.78 17.50
C LEU A 62 3.56 20.46 18.46
N ARG A 63 3.87 20.06 19.70
CA ARG A 63 2.87 19.79 20.77
C ARG A 63 1.94 20.98 21.06
N ARG A 64 2.42 22.22 20.90
CA ARG A 64 1.65 23.45 21.20
C ARG A 64 0.60 23.81 20.15
N SER A 65 0.71 23.27 18.93
CA SER A 65 -0.12 23.71 17.80
C SER A 65 -1.41 22.90 17.58
N ILE A 66 -1.52 21.71 18.19
CA ILE A 66 -2.63 20.78 17.94
C ILE A 66 -3.64 20.76 19.08
N CYS A 67 -3.19 21.01 20.32
CA CYS A 67 -4.02 20.91 21.53
C CYS A 67 -4.34 22.30 22.08
N ASN A 68 -5.59 22.76 21.93
CA ASN A 68 -6.00 24.09 22.39
C ASN A 68 -6.09 24.24 23.92
N THR A 69 -6.01 23.13 24.69
CA THR A 69 -6.19 23.15 26.14
C THR A 69 -4.99 22.50 26.81
N GLN A 70 -4.32 23.26 27.67
CA GLN A 70 -3.15 22.82 28.43
C GLN A 70 -3.45 22.90 29.93
N ALA A 71 -2.87 21.99 30.70
CA ALA A 71 -2.93 22.02 32.16
C ALA A 71 -1.97 23.08 32.71
N GLY A 72 -2.06 23.35 34.02
CA GLY A 72 -1.23 24.35 34.69
C GLY A 72 0.29 24.08 34.64
N ASP A 73 0.69 22.86 34.28
CA ASP A 73 2.07 22.41 34.05
C ASP A 73 2.52 22.53 32.58
N GLY A 74 1.64 22.98 31.68
CA GLY A 74 1.89 23.10 30.24
C GLY A 74 1.71 21.82 29.43
N GLU A 75 1.37 20.69 30.06
CA GLU A 75 1.06 19.46 29.34
C GLU A 75 -0.33 19.53 28.69
N PRO A 76 -0.52 18.93 27.51
CA PRO A 76 -1.81 18.95 26.83
C PRO A 76 -2.84 18.10 27.58
N ILE A 77 -4.00 18.69 27.84
CA ILE A 77 -5.13 18.02 28.51
C ILE A 77 -5.77 17.06 27.51
N GLU A 78 -6.14 15.87 27.98
CA GLU A 78 -6.90 14.94 27.15
C GLU A 78 -8.23 15.56 26.71
N GLY A 79 -8.55 15.33 25.45
CA GLY A 79 -9.79 15.79 24.86
C GLY A 79 -9.92 15.32 23.43
N PRO A 80 -10.91 15.82 22.68
CA PRO A 80 -11.18 15.36 21.32
C PRO A 80 -10.00 15.51 20.34
N ARG A 81 -8.99 16.34 20.68
CA ARG A 81 -7.81 16.62 19.87
C ARG A 81 -6.50 16.10 20.47
N CYS A 82 -6.53 15.53 21.67
CA CYS A 82 -5.35 15.01 22.36
C CYS A 82 -5.73 13.77 23.16
N VAL A 83 -5.19 12.63 22.78
CA VAL A 83 -5.38 11.35 23.50
C VAL A 83 -4.01 10.80 23.85
N HIS A 84 -3.78 10.47 25.12
CA HIS A 84 -2.51 9.87 25.53
C HIS A 84 -2.53 8.36 25.32
N GLY A 85 -1.40 7.81 24.86
CA GLY A 85 -1.19 6.38 24.73
C GLY A 85 -2.20 5.65 23.83
N PRO A 86 -2.45 6.08 22.58
CA PRO A 86 -3.32 5.34 21.70
C PRO A 86 -2.79 3.93 21.47
N GLU A 87 -3.65 2.92 21.63
CA GLU A 87 -3.38 1.51 21.29
C GLU A 87 -3.45 1.26 19.76
N ALA A 88 -3.13 2.30 18.98
CA ALA A 88 -3.15 2.27 17.52
C ALA A 88 -1.88 2.91 16.99
N TRP A 89 -1.37 2.36 15.89
CA TRP A 89 -0.25 2.94 15.17
C TRP A 89 -0.73 4.04 14.24
N LEU A 90 0.08 5.10 14.11
CA LEU A 90 -0.19 6.21 13.20
C LEU A 90 0.15 5.83 11.75
N GLU A 91 -0.46 6.51 10.80
CA GLU A 91 -0.23 6.32 9.36
C GLU A 91 1.28 6.43 9.02
N GLY A 92 1.75 5.52 8.16
CA GLY A 92 3.15 5.44 7.74
C GLY A 92 4.08 4.70 8.70
N LEU A 93 3.71 4.51 9.97
CA LEU A 93 4.54 3.75 10.92
C LEU A 93 4.47 2.25 10.62
N ARG A 94 5.65 1.61 10.51
CA ARG A 94 5.80 0.16 10.26
C ARG A 94 5.01 -0.36 9.06
N GLN A 95 4.76 0.49 8.07
CA GLN A 95 3.96 0.15 6.89
C GLN A 95 4.42 -1.15 6.22
N LYS A 96 5.73 -1.34 6.06
CA LYS A 96 6.32 -2.58 5.50
C LYS A 96 5.99 -3.83 6.34
N GLY A 97 6.03 -3.71 7.67
CA GLY A 97 5.71 -4.81 8.58
C GLY A 97 4.25 -5.22 8.49
N TRP A 98 3.35 -4.24 8.44
CA TRP A 98 1.93 -4.47 8.23
C TRP A 98 1.63 -5.08 6.86
N THR A 99 2.26 -4.59 5.80
CA THR A 99 2.15 -5.18 4.46
C THR A 99 2.66 -6.63 4.44
N LEU A 100 3.73 -6.95 5.15
CA LEU A 100 4.21 -8.34 5.26
C LEU A 100 3.20 -9.24 5.99
N ALA A 101 2.64 -8.76 7.11
CA ALA A 101 1.65 -9.50 7.87
C ALA A 101 0.39 -9.81 7.03
N THR A 102 -0.11 -8.83 6.27
CA THR A 102 -1.28 -9.03 5.39
C THR A 102 -0.97 -9.99 4.24
N ILE A 103 0.24 -9.92 3.65
CA ILE A 103 0.69 -10.89 2.65
C ILE A 103 0.65 -12.32 3.21
N LEU A 104 1.18 -12.55 4.42
CA LEU A 104 1.19 -13.87 5.05
C LEU A 104 -0.23 -14.39 5.32
N ILE A 105 -1.14 -13.54 5.75
CA ILE A 105 -2.56 -13.89 5.96
C ILE A 105 -3.22 -14.35 4.66
N VAL A 106 -2.98 -13.63 3.55
CA VAL A 106 -3.55 -13.99 2.25
C VAL A 106 -2.95 -15.29 1.72
N LEU A 107 -1.64 -15.50 1.88
CA LEU A 107 -0.98 -16.76 1.51
C LEU A 107 -1.52 -17.94 2.33
N LEU A 108 -1.79 -17.74 3.62
CA LEU A 108 -2.43 -18.75 4.47
C LEU A 108 -3.86 -19.06 3.99
N ALA A 109 -4.63 -18.05 3.60
CA ALA A 109 -5.96 -18.24 3.02
C ALA A 109 -5.90 -19.03 1.71
N ALA A 110 -4.93 -18.71 0.84
CA ALA A 110 -4.70 -19.43 -0.41
C ALA A 110 -4.33 -20.90 -0.16
N HIS A 111 -3.47 -21.16 0.82
CA HIS A 111 -3.12 -22.51 1.22
C HIS A 111 -4.34 -23.30 1.72
N ARG A 112 -5.20 -22.69 2.56
CA ARG A 112 -6.43 -23.34 3.05
C ARG A 112 -7.45 -23.64 1.95
N CYS A 113 -7.47 -22.84 0.89
CA CYS A 113 -8.36 -23.02 -0.26
C CYS A 113 -7.75 -23.90 -1.37
N ASP A 114 -6.55 -24.47 -1.15
CA ASP A 114 -5.79 -25.24 -2.13
C ASP A 114 -5.65 -24.49 -3.46
N THR A 115 -5.16 -23.25 -3.36
CA THR A 115 -5.06 -22.32 -4.49
C THR A 115 -3.81 -21.47 -4.46
N THR A 116 -3.59 -20.75 -5.56
CA THR A 116 -2.48 -19.81 -5.71
C THR A 116 -3.03 -18.41 -5.86
N ALA A 117 -2.51 -17.50 -5.05
CA ALA A 117 -2.80 -16.07 -5.12
C ALA A 117 -1.50 -15.29 -5.32
N SER A 118 -1.51 -14.33 -6.23
CA SER A 118 -0.43 -13.34 -6.36
C SER A 118 -0.88 -12.04 -5.71
N LEU A 119 0.05 -11.34 -5.06
CA LEU A 119 -0.26 -10.14 -4.29
C LEU A 119 0.49 -8.94 -4.85
N LEU A 120 -0.22 -7.83 -4.99
CA LEU A 120 0.34 -6.51 -5.22
C LEU A 120 -0.16 -5.61 -4.10
N GLY A 121 0.75 -5.01 -3.33
CA GLY A 121 0.40 -4.20 -2.18
C GLY A 121 1.13 -2.87 -2.17
N GLN A 122 0.44 -1.81 -1.80
CA GLN A 122 1.05 -0.53 -1.45
C GLN A 122 0.44 -0.01 -0.16
N GLY A 123 1.00 -0.43 0.98
CA GLY A 123 0.49 -0.06 2.29
C GLY A 123 -0.81 -0.78 2.64
N ASP A 124 -1.90 -0.02 2.75
CA ASP A 124 -3.25 -0.48 3.05
C ASP A 124 -4.01 -1.01 1.82
N ASN A 125 -3.70 -0.49 0.64
CA ASN A 125 -4.29 -0.93 -0.62
C ASN A 125 -3.63 -2.22 -1.10
N GLN A 126 -4.36 -3.33 -0.97
CA GLN A 126 -3.92 -4.67 -1.34
C GLN A 126 -4.77 -5.22 -2.49
N VAL A 127 -4.10 -5.75 -3.52
CA VAL A 127 -4.72 -6.41 -4.67
C VAL A 127 -4.34 -7.88 -4.62
N ILE A 128 -5.37 -8.73 -4.63
CA ILE A 128 -5.21 -10.18 -4.65
C ILE A 128 -5.61 -10.69 -6.03
N VAL A 129 -4.64 -11.21 -6.78
CA VAL A 129 -4.87 -11.89 -8.05
C VAL A 129 -5.03 -13.38 -7.77
N LEU A 130 -6.29 -13.80 -7.64
CA LEU A 130 -6.65 -15.19 -7.37
C LEU A 130 -6.67 -16.00 -8.67
N ARG A 131 -5.89 -17.08 -8.75
CA ARG A 131 -5.97 -18.01 -9.88
C ARG A 131 -7.19 -18.91 -9.71
N ILE A 132 -8.18 -18.74 -10.59
CA ILE A 132 -9.32 -19.66 -10.65
C ILE A 132 -8.84 -21.00 -11.22
N PRO A 133 -9.13 -22.13 -10.55
CA PRO A 133 -8.77 -23.45 -11.05
C PRO A 133 -9.49 -23.78 -12.37
N SER A 134 -9.01 -24.82 -13.06
CA SER A 134 -9.55 -25.20 -14.38
C SER A 134 -11.08 -25.46 -14.33
N GLN A 135 -11.76 -25.22 -15.46
CA GLN A 135 -13.21 -25.40 -15.57
C GLN A 135 -13.65 -26.80 -15.12
N ARG A 136 -12.85 -27.83 -15.41
CA ARG A 136 -13.10 -29.21 -14.99
C ARG A 136 -13.16 -29.36 -13.47
N TYR A 137 -12.19 -28.79 -12.75
CA TYR A 137 -12.16 -28.81 -11.28
C TYR A 137 -13.33 -28.06 -10.66
N VAL A 138 -13.69 -26.92 -11.26
CA VAL A 138 -14.82 -26.08 -10.83
C VAL A 138 -16.16 -26.82 -11.06
N GLN A 139 -16.31 -27.50 -12.19
CA GLN A 139 -17.48 -28.33 -12.53
C GLN A 139 -17.61 -29.57 -11.65
N GLU A 140 -16.51 -30.28 -11.37
CA GLU A 140 -16.48 -31.45 -10.47
C GLU A 140 -16.99 -31.09 -9.07
N ARG A 141 -16.73 -29.86 -8.61
CA ARG A 141 -17.23 -29.33 -7.32
C ARG A 141 -18.58 -28.63 -7.42
N LYS A 142 -19.19 -28.56 -8.60
CA LYS A 142 -20.45 -27.84 -8.87
C LYS A 142 -20.41 -26.37 -8.40
N LEU A 143 -19.25 -25.73 -8.50
CA LEU A 143 -19.07 -24.33 -8.15
C LEU A 143 -19.03 -23.48 -9.43
N THR A 144 -19.31 -22.20 -9.29
CA THR A 144 -18.97 -21.17 -10.28
C THR A 144 -17.68 -20.46 -9.87
N PRO A 145 -16.95 -19.81 -10.80
CA PRO A 145 -15.79 -18.97 -10.46
C PRO A 145 -16.11 -17.88 -9.41
N ASP A 146 -17.35 -17.36 -9.44
CA ASP A 146 -17.85 -16.37 -8.51
C ASP A 146 -17.98 -16.94 -7.09
N GLU A 147 -18.58 -18.12 -6.95
CA GLU A 147 -18.72 -18.83 -5.68
C GLU A 147 -17.36 -19.24 -5.11
N TYR A 148 -16.44 -19.67 -5.96
CA TYR A 148 -15.07 -19.97 -5.56
C TYR A 148 -14.37 -18.73 -4.97
N THR A 149 -14.52 -17.58 -5.63
CA THR A 149 -13.96 -16.31 -5.13
C THR A 149 -14.59 -15.90 -3.80
N LYS A 150 -15.91 -16.06 -3.66
CA LYS A 150 -16.63 -15.80 -2.39
C LYS A 150 -16.16 -16.74 -1.27
N GLN A 151 -15.90 -18.01 -1.57
CA GLN A 151 -15.37 -18.97 -0.60
C GLN A 151 -13.98 -18.54 -0.12
N PHE A 152 -13.09 -18.15 -1.04
CA PHE A 152 -11.78 -17.62 -0.69
C PHE A 152 -11.87 -16.39 0.21
N LEU A 153 -12.76 -15.43 -0.12
CA LEU A 153 -12.96 -14.22 0.67
C LEU A 153 -13.47 -14.52 2.09
N ARG A 154 -14.37 -15.50 2.26
CA ARG A 154 -14.83 -15.93 3.59
C ARG A 154 -13.69 -16.49 4.43
N VAL A 155 -12.87 -17.37 3.85
CA VAL A 155 -11.70 -17.93 4.56
C VAL A 155 -10.71 -16.82 4.93
N LEU A 156 -10.51 -15.83 4.06
CA LEU A 156 -9.67 -14.67 4.33
C LEU A 156 -10.24 -13.82 5.49
N GLU A 157 -11.55 -13.55 5.47
CA GLU A 157 -12.25 -12.81 6.52
C GLU A 157 -12.16 -13.52 7.88
N ASP A 158 -12.31 -14.84 7.92
CA ASP A 158 -12.16 -15.65 9.13
C ASP A 158 -10.75 -15.53 9.73
N ILE A 159 -9.72 -15.59 8.88
CA ILE A 159 -8.31 -15.46 9.33
C ILE A 159 -8.01 -14.03 9.79
N CYS A 160 -8.49 -13.02 9.06
CA CYS A 160 -8.33 -11.62 9.44
C CYS A 160 -9.02 -11.33 10.78
N THR A 161 -10.26 -11.79 10.96
CA THR A 161 -11.02 -11.65 12.21
C THR A 161 -10.30 -12.33 13.37
N ALA A 162 -9.79 -13.55 13.17
CA ALA A 162 -8.98 -14.24 14.16
C ALA A 162 -7.66 -13.51 14.50
N SER A 163 -7.14 -12.69 13.58
CA SER A 163 -5.93 -11.88 13.75
C SER A 163 -6.22 -10.46 14.29
N GLY A 164 -7.49 -10.13 14.57
CA GLY A 164 -7.91 -8.80 15.01
C GLY A 164 -7.92 -7.73 13.90
N ILE A 165 -7.86 -8.14 12.63
CA ILE A 165 -7.90 -7.25 11.46
C ILE A 165 -9.31 -7.27 10.87
N VAL A 166 -9.93 -6.10 10.74
CA VAL A 166 -11.25 -5.96 10.13
C VAL A 166 -11.12 -5.64 8.66
N ILE A 167 -11.66 -6.51 7.79
CA ILE A 167 -11.77 -6.23 6.36
C ILE A 167 -13.04 -5.40 6.14
N LYS A 168 -12.89 -4.26 5.46
CA LYS A 168 -14.04 -3.45 5.06
C LYS A 168 -14.58 -3.96 3.72
N VAL A 169 -15.54 -4.88 3.80
CA VAL A 169 -16.19 -5.47 2.61
C VAL A 169 -16.78 -4.41 1.66
N PRO A 170 -17.43 -3.31 2.12
CA PRO A 170 -17.95 -2.28 1.21
C PRO A 170 -16.88 -1.53 0.41
N GLU A 171 -15.65 -1.48 0.92
CA GLU A 171 -14.50 -0.85 0.24
C GLU A 171 -13.78 -1.84 -0.69
N SER A 172 -14.10 -3.13 -0.59
CA SER A 172 -13.50 -4.22 -1.36
C SER A 172 -14.35 -4.57 -2.57
N TRP A 173 -13.75 -4.57 -3.75
CA TRP A 173 -14.42 -4.96 -5.00
C TRP A 173 -13.66 -6.10 -5.68
N ARG A 174 -14.35 -6.81 -6.55
CA ARG A 174 -13.84 -8.01 -7.24
C ARG A 174 -14.25 -7.98 -8.69
N PHE A 175 -13.30 -8.21 -9.58
CA PHE A 175 -13.56 -8.19 -11.02
C PHE A 175 -12.59 -9.10 -11.76
N ARG A 176 -13.00 -9.62 -12.92
CA ARG A 176 -12.20 -10.56 -13.71
C ARG A 176 -11.31 -9.90 -14.76
N ARG A 177 -11.81 -8.81 -15.36
CA ARG A 177 -11.18 -8.12 -16.50
C ARG A 177 -10.51 -6.80 -16.13
N LEU A 178 -10.78 -6.26 -14.96
CA LEU A 178 -10.38 -4.95 -14.50
C LEU A 178 -9.54 -5.13 -13.26
N LEU A 179 -8.35 -4.56 -13.29
CA LEU A 179 -7.41 -4.52 -12.20
C LEU A 179 -7.08 -3.05 -11.92
N GLU A 180 -7.22 -2.60 -10.69
CA GLU A 180 -6.70 -1.31 -10.26
C GLU A 180 -5.51 -1.55 -9.35
N TYR A 181 -4.42 -0.83 -9.59
CA TYR A 181 -3.27 -0.83 -8.70
C TYR A 181 -2.60 0.54 -8.78
N GLY A 182 -2.39 1.18 -7.62
CA GLY A 182 -1.72 2.48 -7.56
C GLY A 182 -2.44 3.59 -8.33
N ARG A 183 -3.78 3.59 -8.34
CA ARG A 183 -4.62 4.52 -9.12
C ARG A 183 -4.46 4.40 -10.64
N ARG A 184 -3.90 3.29 -11.12
CA ARG A 184 -3.88 2.91 -12.54
C ARG A 184 -4.84 1.76 -12.76
N TYR A 185 -5.57 1.80 -13.87
CA TYR A 185 -6.49 0.75 -14.27
C TYR A 185 -5.89 -0.07 -15.40
N TYR A 186 -6.12 -1.37 -15.36
CA TYR A 186 -5.77 -2.31 -16.41
C TYR A 186 -7.04 -3.07 -16.80
N LEU A 187 -7.45 -2.95 -18.05
CA LEU A 187 -8.62 -3.63 -18.62
C LEU A 187 -8.12 -4.68 -19.61
N ASP A 188 -8.46 -5.95 -19.38
CA ASP A 188 -8.02 -7.10 -20.16
C ASP A 188 -6.49 -7.19 -20.35
N GLY A 189 -5.75 -6.73 -19.33
CA GLY A 189 -4.28 -6.71 -19.36
C GLY A 189 -3.68 -5.48 -20.05
N VAL A 190 -4.49 -4.60 -20.63
CA VAL A 190 -4.05 -3.33 -21.23
C VAL A 190 -4.22 -2.21 -20.21
N GLN A 191 -3.19 -1.38 -20.02
CA GLN A 191 -3.29 -0.21 -19.16
C GLN A 191 -4.26 0.81 -19.78
N VAL A 192 -5.25 1.25 -19.00
CA VAL A 192 -6.16 2.32 -19.39
C VAL A 192 -5.42 3.66 -19.29
N SER A 193 -5.47 4.45 -20.36
CA SER A 193 -4.79 5.74 -20.43
C SER A 193 -5.23 6.68 -19.29
N GLY A 194 -4.25 7.15 -18.53
CA GLY A 194 -4.39 8.17 -17.48
C GLY A 194 -4.09 9.58 -17.97
N ALA A 195 -3.82 9.73 -19.27
CA ALA A 195 -3.28 10.93 -19.89
C ALA A 195 -4.10 12.18 -19.57
N LEU A 196 -5.42 12.14 -19.72
CA LEU A 196 -6.29 13.30 -19.46
C LEU A 196 -6.26 13.76 -18.00
N LYS A 197 -6.21 12.82 -17.05
CA LYS A 197 -6.13 13.15 -15.63
C LYS A 197 -4.82 13.86 -15.30
N LYS A 198 -3.70 13.43 -15.91
CA LYS A 198 -2.41 14.10 -15.79
C LYS A 198 -2.39 15.44 -16.54
N ALA A 199 -2.94 15.50 -17.75
CA ALA A 199 -3.03 16.69 -18.59
C ALA A 199 -3.80 17.82 -17.90
N SER A 200 -4.85 17.50 -17.13
CA SER A 200 -5.59 18.49 -16.33
C SER A 200 -4.73 19.26 -15.31
N ARG A 201 -3.53 18.78 -15.00
CA ARG A 201 -2.58 19.39 -14.07
C ARG A 201 -1.36 20.01 -14.76
N PHE A 202 -1.39 20.16 -16.09
CA PHE A 202 -0.27 20.71 -16.86
C PHE A 202 0.25 22.04 -16.33
N THR A 203 -0.66 22.92 -15.90
CA THR A 203 -0.33 24.23 -15.36
C THR A 203 -0.38 24.27 -13.84
N SER A 204 -0.45 23.12 -13.17
CA SER A 204 -0.48 23.07 -11.71
C SER A 204 0.90 23.48 -11.20
N GLU A 205 0.93 24.55 -10.42
CA GLU A 205 2.17 25.03 -9.82
C GLU A 205 2.75 23.94 -8.90
N ALA A 206 3.99 23.54 -9.18
CA ALA A 206 4.77 22.80 -8.19
C ALA A 206 4.95 23.69 -6.96
N ASN A 207 5.01 23.10 -5.77
CA ASN A 207 5.33 23.80 -4.51
C ASN A 207 6.74 24.41 -4.56
N GLN A 208 6.93 25.44 -5.37
CA GLN A 208 8.16 26.19 -5.50
C GLN A 208 7.98 27.50 -4.77
N THR A 209 8.97 27.83 -3.95
CA THR A 209 9.03 29.09 -3.21
C THR A 209 9.27 30.29 -4.11
N ILE A 210 9.80 30.10 -5.34
CA ILE A 210 10.08 31.17 -6.31
C ILE A 210 9.71 30.71 -7.72
N HIS A 211 8.79 31.44 -8.37
CA HIS A 211 8.33 31.14 -9.72
C HIS A 211 9.26 31.76 -10.77
N THR A 212 10.22 30.99 -11.28
CA THR A 212 11.06 31.40 -12.42
C THR A 212 10.51 30.85 -13.74
N THR A 213 10.67 31.59 -14.84
CA THR A 213 10.22 31.15 -16.18
C THR A 213 10.87 29.82 -16.58
N ASN A 214 12.15 29.64 -16.27
CA ASN A 214 12.86 28.39 -16.52
C ASN A 214 12.23 27.21 -15.77
N ALA A 215 11.93 27.38 -14.48
CA ALA A 215 11.31 26.32 -13.68
C ALA A 215 9.89 25.98 -14.13
N LEU A 216 9.12 26.97 -14.58
CA LEU A 216 7.78 26.76 -15.16
C LEU A 216 7.84 25.95 -16.45
N ILE A 217 8.74 26.31 -17.38
CA ILE A 217 8.91 25.59 -18.65
C ILE A 217 9.42 24.16 -18.38
N ALA A 218 10.41 23.99 -17.51
CA ALA A 218 10.91 22.66 -17.12
C ALA A 218 9.79 21.79 -16.50
N GLY A 219 8.95 22.38 -15.65
CA GLY A 219 7.78 21.70 -15.08
C GLY A 219 6.75 21.27 -16.13
N LEU A 220 6.49 22.12 -17.13
CA LEU A 220 5.60 21.80 -18.25
C LEU A 220 6.12 20.63 -19.08
N PHE A 221 7.41 20.63 -19.45
CA PHE A 221 7.99 19.54 -20.23
C PHE A 221 8.05 18.23 -19.44
N SER A 222 8.35 18.28 -18.14
CA SER A 222 8.29 17.11 -17.25
C SER A 222 6.87 16.52 -17.14
N SER A 223 5.86 17.40 -17.05
CA SER A 223 4.45 16.99 -17.05
C SER A 223 4.02 16.43 -18.41
N GLY A 224 4.56 16.99 -19.50
CA GLY A 224 4.39 16.51 -20.87
C GLY A 224 4.86 15.09 -21.06
N THR A 225 6.11 14.80 -20.68
CA THR A 225 6.67 13.44 -20.70
C THR A 225 5.86 12.48 -19.82
N SER A 226 5.33 12.96 -18.69
CA SER A 226 4.49 12.14 -17.82
C SER A 226 3.13 11.78 -18.43
N VAL A 227 2.57 12.65 -19.30
CA VAL A 227 1.33 12.36 -20.06
C VAL A 227 1.63 11.43 -21.23
N GLU A 228 2.74 11.66 -21.93
CA GLU A 228 3.20 10.81 -23.03
C GLU A 228 3.37 9.36 -22.59
N GLY A 229 4.04 9.10 -21.47
CA GLY A 229 4.21 7.75 -20.93
C GLY A 229 2.93 7.06 -20.43
N ASP A 230 1.79 7.75 -20.37
CA ASP A 230 0.49 7.20 -19.97
C ASP A 230 -0.47 6.98 -21.15
N ASP A 231 -0.09 7.42 -22.36
CA ASP A 231 -0.91 7.32 -23.56
C ASP A 231 -0.25 6.42 -24.63
N GLU A 232 -1.04 5.94 -25.59
CA GLU A 232 -0.49 5.11 -26.68
C GLU A 232 0.24 5.93 -27.73
N THR A 233 -0.15 7.21 -27.89
CA THR A 233 0.41 8.11 -28.90
C THR A 233 1.06 9.33 -28.23
N PRO A 234 2.32 9.68 -28.58
CA PRO A 234 3.01 10.81 -27.95
C PRO A 234 2.57 12.18 -28.50
N LEU A 235 1.87 12.20 -29.64
CA LEU A 235 1.56 13.42 -30.38
C LEU A 235 0.67 14.39 -29.59
N PRO A 236 -0.44 13.98 -28.96
CA PRO A 236 -1.28 14.89 -28.17
C PRO A 236 -0.50 15.50 -27.00
N ALA A 237 0.33 14.70 -26.31
CA ALA A 237 1.15 15.16 -25.20
C ALA A 237 2.13 16.26 -25.67
N TYR A 238 2.85 16.02 -26.77
CA TYR A 238 3.76 16.99 -27.36
C TYR A 238 3.06 18.29 -27.74
N MET A 239 1.93 18.20 -28.45
CA MET A 239 1.16 19.39 -28.87
C MET A 239 0.69 20.22 -27.69
N MET A 240 0.13 19.57 -26.66
CA MET A 240 -0.32 20.26 -25.44
C MET A 240 0.84 20.96 -24.73
N THR A 241 2.01 20.31 -24.64
CA THR A 241 3.17 20.84 -23.91
C THR A 241 3.74 22.06 -24.62
N VAL A 242 3.92 21.99 -25.95
CA VAL A 242 4.43 23.12 -26.74
C VAL A 242 3.46 24.28 -26.70
N PHE A 243 2.15 24.02 -26.81
CA PHE A 243 1.13 25.06 -26.75
C PHE A 243 1.12 25.79 -25.39
N GLU A 244 1.13 25.06 -24.27
CA GLU A 244 1.17 25.68 -22.94
C GLU A 244 2.48 26.42 -22.67
N ALA A 245 3.62 25.88 -23.13
CA ALA A 245 4.91 26.56 -23.01
C ALA A 245 4.92 27.88 -23.78
N ALA A 246 4.41 27.89 -25.02
CA ALA A 246 4.26 29.10 -25.82
C ALA A 246 3.34 30.12 -25.14
N ARG A 247 2.23 29.67 -24.55
CA ARG A 247 1.30 30.53 -23.80
C ARG A 247 1.95 31.18 -22.58
N VAL A 248 2.76 30.43 -21.82
CA VAL A 248 3.50 30.97 -20.67
C VAL A 248 4.52 32.02 -21.11
N LEU A 249 5.29 31.73 -22.16
CA LEU A 249 6.26 32.68 -22.71
C LEU A 249 5.60 33.95 -23.23
N TRP A 250 4.48 33.83 -23.96
CA TRP A 250 3.72 34.97 -24.45
C TRP A 250 3.21 35.87 -23.31
N LYS A 251 2.63 35.27 -22.26
CA LYS A 251 2.12 36.02 -21.11
C LYS A 251 3.25 36.78 -20.40
N ARG A 252 4.41 36.16 -20.21
CA ARG A 252 5.58 36.80 -19.57
C ARG A 252 6.18 37.91 -20.42
N HIS A 253 6.20 37.76 -21.75
CA HIS A 253 6.63 38.83 -22.64
C HIS A 253 5.67 40.02 -22.57
N ALA A 254 4.36 39.79 -22.50
CA ALA A 254 3.37 40.87 -22.43
C ALA A 254 3.38 41.66 -21.11
N GLU A 255 4.03 41.14 -20.06
CA GLU A 255 4.20 41.80 -18.75
C GLU A 255 5.41 42.75 -18.71
N HIS A 256 6.25 42.76 -19.74
CA HIS A 256 7.43 43.63 -19.91
C HIS A 256 7.23 44.64 -21.04
#